data_AF-A0A2N9MBE8-F1
#
_entry.id   AF-A0A2N9MBE8-F1
#
_cell.length_a   1.000
_cell.length_b   1.000
_cell.length_c   1.000
_cell.angle_alpha   90.00
_cell.angle_beta   90.00
_cell.angle_gamma   90.00
#
_symmetry.space_group_name_H-M   'P 1'
#
loop_
_entity.id
_entity.type
_entity.pdbx_description
1 polymer ?
#
loop_
_entity_poly.entity_id
_entity_poly.type
_entity_poly.pdbx_seq_one_letter_code
_entity_poly.pdbx_strand_id
1 'polypeptide(L)'
;MDNTPMKAIELTGDIDEQHRLQARVPEELPAGPVRLIVLLPDEDEGGGVWAQGIAKEWADDLSDSRQDIYTIEDGQPVNAPR
;
A
#
# COMPACT_ATOMS: atom_id res chain seq x y z
N MET A 1 32.80 -10.33 6.75
CA MET A 1 31.77 -9.28 6.90
C MET A 1 31.43 -9.20 8.36
N ASP A 2 31.90 -8.15 9.04
CA ASP A 2 31.57 -7.92 10.43
C ASP A 2 30.09 -7.56 10.53
N ASN A 3 29.29 -8.49 11.03
CA ASN A 3 27.86 -8.29 11.24
C ASN A 3 27.67 -7.64 12.61
N THR A 4 28.04 -6.37 12.74
CA THR A 4 27.82 -5.61 13.96
C THR A 4 26.32 -5.46 14.17
N PRO A 5 25.77 -5.79 15.35
CA PRO A 5 24.35 -5.63 15.63
C PRO A 5 23.93 -4.16 15.45
N MET A 6 22.97 -3.91 14.55
CA MET A 6 22.43 -2.57 14.32
C MET A 6 21.20 -2.33 15.17
N LYS A 7 21.13 -1.16 15.83
CA LYS A 7 19.93 -0.69 16.54
C LYS A 7 19.22 0.34 15.66
N ALA A 8 17.94 0.10 15.36
CA ALA A 8 17.11 1.10 14.68
C ALA A 8 16.62 2.15 15.67
N ILE A 9 16.64 3.41 15.25
CA ILE A 9 16.15 4.56 16.01
C ILE A 9 15.35 5.42 15.02
N GLU A 10 14.15 5.79 15.41
CA GLU A 10 13.30 6.68 14.62
C GLU A 10 13.80 8.13 14.75
N LEU A 11 13.96 8.80 13.61
CA LEU A 11 14.31 10.22 13.55
C LEU A 11 13.23 10.95 12.77
N THR A 12 12.82 12.12 13.26
CA THR A 12 11.93 13.01 12.52
C THR A 12 12.76 13.83 11.54
N GLY A 13 12.35 13.80 10.28
CA GLY A 13 12.95 14.57 9.20
C GLY A 13 11.93 14.84 8.10
N ASP A 14 12.34 15.68 7.16
CA ASP A 14 11.54 16.09 6.00
C ASP A 14 12.37 15.91 4.72
N ILE A 15 11.70 15.69 3.59
CA ILE A 15 12.33 15.68 2.28
C ILE A 15 11.94 16.99 1.59
N ASP A 16 12.92 17.87 1.37
CA ASP A 16 12.65 19.16 0.77
C ASP A 16 12.31 19.06 -0.73
N GLU A 17 11.87 20.19 -1.32
CA GLU A 17 11.52 20.28 -2.74
C GLU A 17 12.69 19.99 -3.70
N GLN A 18 13.93 20.00 -3.21
CA GLN A 18 15.12 19.62 -3.98
C GLN A 18 15.47 18.13 -3.77
N HIS A 19 14.55 17.36 -3.20
CA HIS A 19 14.69 15.94 -2.86
C HIS A 19 15.87 15.63 -1.92
N ARG A 20 16.13 16.52 -0.97
CA ARG A 20 17.15 16.30 0.07
C ARG A 20 16.49 15.93 1.38
N LEU A 21 16.93 14.81 1.96
CA LEU A 21 16.53 14.41 3.30
C LEU A 21 17.21 15.29 4.35
N GLN A 22 16.40 15.95 5.18
CA GLN A 22 16.85 16.75 6.31
C GLN A 22 16.33 16.10 7.60
N ALA A 23 17.22 15.68 8.48
CA ALA A 23 16.85 15.10 9.78
C ALA A 23 17.72 15.71 10.88
N ARG A 24 17.13 15.93 12.06
CA ARG A 24 17.90 16.34 13.25
C ARG A 24 18.36 15.10 13.99
N VAL A 25 19.67 14.93 14.09
CA VAL A 25 20.31 13.83 14.82
C VAL A 25 20.64 14.33 16.24
N PRO A 26 20.08 13.74 17.30
CA PRO A 26 20.43 14.09 18.68
C PRO A 26 21.92 13.87 18.98
N GLU A 27 22.51 14.72 19.82
CA GLU A 27 23.95 14.68 20.15
C GLU A 27 24.36 13.39 20.90
N GLU A 28 23.40 12.70 21.52
CA GLU A 28 23.63 11.45 22.24
C GLU A 28 23.90 10.27 21.30
N LEU A 29 23.64 10.41 20.00
CA LEU A 29 23.93 9.38 19.01
C LEU A 29 25.41 9.37 18.63
N PRO A 30 26.07 8.20 18.68
CA PRO A 30 27.48 8.10 18.35
C PRO A 30 27.73 8.46 16.87
N ALA A 31 28.79 9.22 16.62
CA ALA A 31 29.22 9.52 15.27
C ALA A 31 29.66 8.24 14.55
N GLY A 32 29.22 8.07 13.30
CA GLY A 32 29.57 6.91 12.49
C GLY A 32 28.64 6.72 11.28
N PRO A 33 28.95 5.73 10.43
CA PRO A 33 28.06 5.37 9.33
C PRO A 33 26.75 4.81 9.87
N VAL A 34 25.64 5.21 9.24
CA VAL A 34 24.29 4.74 9.56
C VAL A 34 23.60 4.19 8.33
N ARG A 35 22.62 3.31 8.53
CA ARG A 35 21.71 2.83 7.48
C ARG A 35 20.37 3.56 7.62
N LEU A 36 19.89 4.14 6.53
CA LEU A 36 18.63 4.90 6.49
C LEU A 36 17.51 4.05 5.88
N ILE A 37 16.30 4.16 6.42
CA ILE A 37 15.05 3.62 5.87
C ILE A 37 14.06 4.78 5.82
N VAL A 38 13.49 5.05 4.65
CA VAL A 38 12.48 6.09 4.44
C VAL A 38 11.13 5.40 4.27
N LEU A 39 10.16 5.80 5.09
CA LEU A 39 8.77 5.35 4.98
C LEU A 39 7.96 6.50 4.39
N LEU A 40 7.38 6.28 3.22
CA LEU A 40 6.44 7.20 2.61
C LEU A 40 5.02 6.66 2.85
N PRO A 41 4.02 7.51 3.09
CA PRO A 41 2.64 7.08 3.08
C PRO A 41 2.33 6.46 1.71
N ASP A 42 1.57 5.38 1.70
CA ASP A 42 1.14 4.74 0.45
C ASP A 42 0.22 5.71 -0.30
N GLU A 43 0.43 5.89 -1.61
CA GLU A 43 -0.40 6.75 -2.48
C GLU A 43 -1.79 6.14 -2.78
N ASP A 44 -2.24 5.13 -2.02
CA ASP A 44 -3.42 4.33 -2.37
C ASP A 44 -4.77 4.98 -2.02
N GLU A 45 -4.78 6.28 -1.72
CA GLU A 45 -6.02 7.06 -1.82
C GLU A 45 -6.56 7.06 -3.27
N GLY A 46 -5.66 6.96 -4.26
CA GLY A 46 -6.02 6.79 -5.66
C GLY A 46 -6.75 5.47 -5.94
N GLY A 47 -6.29 4.35 -5.37
CA GLY A 47 -6.93 3.05 -5.54
C GLY A 47 -8.30 2.96 -4.87
N GLY A 48 -8.43 3.54 -3.67
CA GLY A 48 -9.72 3.62 -2.98
C GLY A 48 -10.77 4.44 -3.76
N VAL A 49 -10.39 5.61 -4.27
CA VAL A 49 -11.28 6.47 -5.07
C VAL A 49 -11.61 5.83 -6.42
N TRP A 50 -10.65 5.19 -7.06
CA TRP A 50 -10.87 4.47 -8.32
C TRP A 50 -11.82 3.28 -8.14
N ALA A 51 -11.61 2.46 -7.10
CA ALA A 51 -12.48 1.33 -6.80
C ALA A 51 -13.92 1.75 -6.50
N GLN A 52 -14.10 2.84 -5.74
CA GLN A 52 -15.44 3.41 -5.48
C GLN A 52 -16.10 3.94 -6.76
N GLY A 53 -15.33 4.56 -7.65
CA GLY A 53 -15.81 5.03 -8.95
C GLY A 53 -16.36 3.90 -9.81
N ILE A 54 -15.58 2.82 -9.98
CA ILE A 54 -15.99 1.63 -10.75
C ILE A 54 -17.21 0.96 -10.11
N ALA A 55 -17.18 0.75 -8.79
CA ALA A 55 -18.29 0.10 -8.09
C ALA A 55 -19.60 0.89 -8.22
N LYS A 56 -19.53 2.23 -8.28
CA LYS A 56 -20.70 3.09 -8.48
C LYS A 56 -21.23 3.03 -9.91
N GLU A 57 -20.36 3.07 -10.91
CA GLU A 57 -20.77 3.05 -12.32
C GLU A 57 -21.41 1.71 -12.71
N TRP A 58 -20.94 0.60 -12.12
CA TRP A 58 -21.37 -0.76 -12.44
C TRP A 58 -22.32 -1.34 -11.39
N ALA A 59 -22.83 -0.53 -10.46
CA ALA A 59 -23.63 -1.00 -9.33
C ALA A 59 -24.87 -1.79 -9.78
N ASP A 60 -25.58 -1.28 -10.78
CA ASP A 60 -26.80 -1.91 -11.30
C ASP A 60 -26.46 -3.26 -11.97
N ASP A 61 -25.42 -3.29 -12.81
CA ASP A 61 -25.00 -4.49 -13.55
C ASP A 61 -24.45 -5.58 -12.62
N LEU A 62 -23.64 -5.21 -11.63
CA LEU A 62 -23.08 -6.17 -10.65
C LEU A 62 -24.13 -6.70 -9.68
N SER A 63 -25.25 -6.01 -9.51
CA SER A 63 -26.38 -6.46 -8.69
C SER A 63 -27.38 -7.34 -9.45
N ASP A 64 -27.27 -7.39 -10.78
CA ASP A 64 -28.19 -8.14 -11.63
C ASP A 64 -27.78 -9.61 -11.68
N SER A 65 -28.51 -10.45 -10.94
CA SER A 65 -28.26 -11.90 -10.91
C SER A 65 -28.42 -12.60 -12.28
N ARG A 66 -28.97 -11.91 -13.30
CA ARG A 66 -28.98 -12.43 -14.68
C ARG A 66 -27.60 -12.34 -15.36
N GLN A 67 -26.70 -11.52 -14.82
CA GLN A 67 -25.31 -11.40 -15.25
C GLN A 67 -24.38 -12.37 -14.51
N ASP A 68 -24.89 -13.10 -13.52
CA ASP A 68 -24.11 -14.10 -12.79
C ASP A 68 -23.65 -15.20 -13.75
N ILE A 69 -22.34 -15.43 -13.80
CA ILE A 69 -21.72 -16.48 -14.61
C ILE A 69 -21.43 -17.75 -13.80
N TYR A 70 -21.43 -17.62 -12.47
CA TYR A 70 -21.25 -18.72 -11.52
C TYR A 70 -22.28 -18.64 -10.41
N THR A 71 -22.71 -19.80 -9.92
CA THR A 71 -23.54 -19.95 -8.71
C THR A 71 -22.72 -19.68 -7.46
N ILE A 72 -23.33 -19.04 -6.46
CA ILE A 72 -22.66 -18.70 -5.20
C ILE A 72 -22.47 -19.92 -4.30
N GLU A 73 -23.34 -20.92 -4.45
CA GLU A 73 -23.38 -22.10 -3.59
C GLU A 73 -22.23 -23.07 -3.84
N ASP A 74 -21.89 -23.31 -5.11
CA ASP A 74 -20.93 -24.33 -5.54
C ASP A 74 -19.90 -23.83 -6.57
N GLY A 75 -19.96 -22.54 -6.95
CA GLY A 75 -19.03 -21.93 -7.90
C GLY A 75 -19.11 -22.53 -9.30
N GLN A 76 -20.19 -23.23 -9.64
CA GLN A 76 -20.37 -23.86 -10.94
C GLN A 76 -20.92 -22.88 -11.98
N PRO A 77 -20.59 -23.04 -13.26
CA PRO A 77 -21.15 -22.19 -14.31
C PRO A 77 -22.67 -22.31 -14.35
N VAL A 78 -23.39 -21.17 -14.37
CA VAL A 78 -24.87 -21.17 -14.41
C VAL A 78 -25.44 -21.86 -15.67
N ASN A 79 -24.66 -21.90 -16.75
CA ASN A 79 -25.02 -22.51 -18.04
C ASN A 79 -24.19 -23.77 -18.35
N ALA A 80 -23.71 -24.48 -17.33
CA ALA A 80 -22.98 -25.74 -17.55
C ALA A 80 -23.84 -26.73 -18.36
N PRO A 81 -23.29 -27.40 -19.39
CA PRO A 81 -24.00 -28.45 -20.10
C PRO A 81 -24.38 -29.56 -19.12
N ARG A 82 -25.67 -29.90 -19.11
CA ARG A 82 -26.23 -30.99 -18.29
C ARG A 82 -26.00 -32.35 -18.94
#